data_AF-K2GWF7-F1
#
_entry.id   AF-K2GWF7-F1
#
_cell.length_a   1.000
_cell.length_b   1.000
_cell.length_c   1.000
_cell.angle_alpha   90.00
_cell.angle_beta   90.00
_cell.angle_gamma   90.00
#
_symmetry.space_group_name_H-M   'P 1'
#
loop_
_entity.id
_entity.type
_entity.pdbx_description
1 polymer ?
#
loop_
_entity_poly.entity_id
_entity_poly.type
_entity_poly.pdbx_seq_one_letter_code
_entity_poly.pdbx_strand_id
1 'polypeptide(L)'
;MLPIDNFKFRQMLDTSGLSVAEKFDINNIFNCLSLWRKIEIMDNWPIYLDQILKIRNETQDKRRENIALALNNINNIVNEAILRQKDEEERKRKESIEIQEINRAASTYDQMRKTNDLQALLRKQHEQ
;
A
#
# COMPACT_ATOMS: atom_id res chain seq x y z
N MET A 1 -11.46 46.86 -35.02
CA MET A 1 -10.82 46.35 -33.79
C MET A 1 -10.23 44.99 -34.16
N LEU A 2 -8.90 44.89 -34.30
CA LEU A 2 -8.27 43.62 -34.67
C LEU A 2 -8.39 42.65 -33.50
N PRO A 3 -8.70 41.35 -33.74
CA PRO A 3 -8.66 40.36 -32.69
C PRO A 3 -7.26 40.35 -32.10
N ILE A 4 -7.12 40.45 -30.77
CA ILE A 4 -5.84 40.20 -30.12
C ILE A 4 -5.35 38.86 -30.61
N ASP A 5 -4.18 38.88 -31.23
CA ASP A 5 -3.68 37.75 -31.97
C ASP A 5 -3.38 36.62 -30.98
N ASN A 6 -4.29 35.64 -30.94
CA ASN A 6 -4.19 34.43 -30.13
C ASN A 6 -2.84 33.73 -30.32
N PHE A 7 -2.15 34.03 -31.42
CA PHE A 7 -0.80 33.58 -31.71
C PHE A 7 0.23 33.96 -30.63
N LYS A 8 0.24 35.22 -30.14
CA LYS A 8 1.21 35.66 -29.14
C LYS A 8 1.02 34.94 -27.80
N PHE A 9 -0.24 34.76 -27.37
CA PHE A 9 -0.54 34.01 -26.16
C PHE A 9 -0.19 32.51 -26.31
N ARG A 10 -0.41 31.92 -27.49
CA ARG A 10 0.03 30.54 -27.76
C ARG A 10 1.54 30.37 -27.66
N GLN A 11 2.34 31.29 -28.20
CA GLN A 11 3.80 31.24 -28.04
C GLN A 11 4.23 31.35 -26.57
N MET A 12 3.55 32.21 -25.80
CA MET A 12 3.77 32.33 -24.34
C MET A 12 3.45 31.01 -23.61
N LEU A 13 2.36 30.33 -23.98
CA LEU A 13 2.04 29.00 -23.48
C LEU A 13 3.08 27.97 -23.90
N ASP A 14 3.58 28.02 -25.14
CA ASP A 14 4.53 27.02 -25.62
C ASP A 14 5.85 27.02 -24.85
N THR A 15 6.31 28.21 -24.47
CA THR A 15 7.53 28.44 -23.70
C THR A 15 7.36 28.31 -22.17
N SER A 16 6.14 28.12 -21.68
CA SER A 16 5.80 28.20 -20.24
C SER A 16 6.22 27.00 -19.38
N GLY A 17 6.67 25.89 -19.98
CA GLY A 17 6.97 24.65 -19.24
C GLY A 17 5.74 23.95 -18.63
N LEU A 18 4.54 24.36 -19.03
CA LEU A 18 3.28 23.68 -18.69
C LEU A 18 3.11 22.41 -19.53
N SER A 19 2.34 21.47 -19.01
CA SER A 19 1.94 20.26 -19.74
C SER A 19 0.95 20.58 -20.86
N VAL A 20 0.80 19.66 -21.82
CA VAL A 20 -0.12 19.81 -22.95
C VAL A 20 -1.56 20.04 -22.47
N ALA A 21 -2.01 19.33 -21.43
CA ALA A 21 -3.34 19.48 -20.86
C ALA A 21 -3.54 20.86 -20.22
N GLU A 22 -2.58 21.32 -19.40
CA GLU A 22 -2.63 22.65 -18.78
C GLU A 22 -2.68 23.76 -19.83
N LYS A 23 -1.85 23.65 -20.89
CA LYS A 23 -1.87 24.61 -22.02
C LYS A 23 -3.24 24.65 -22.71
N PHE A 24 -3.84 23.48 -22.94
CA PHE A 24 -5.16 23.38 -23.56
C PHE A 24 -6.24 24.06 -22.70
N ASP A 25 -6.28 23.76 -21.41
CA ASP A 25 -7.26 24.31 -20.48
C ASP A 25 -7.11 25.84 -20.33
N ILE A 26 -5.88 26.32 -20.14
CA ILE A 26 -5.60 27.76 -20.03
C ILE A 26 -5.94 28.48 -21.32
N ASN A 27 -5.65 27.90 -22.49
CA ASN A 27 -6.03 28.48 -23.78
C ASN A 27 -7.55 28.56 -23.94
N ASN A 28 -8.30 27.53 -23.50
CA ASN A 28 -9.76 27.56 -23.53
C ASN A 28 -10.33 28.65 -22.61
N ILE A 29 -9.82 28.74 -21.38
CA ILE A 29 -10.20 29.79 -20.43
C ILE A 29 -9.89 31.16 -21.02
N PHE A 30 -8.67 31.37 -21.53
CA PHE A 30 -8.23 32.62 -22.12
C PHE A 30 -9.17 33.06 -23.24
N ASN A 31 -9.58 32.15 -24.13
CA ASN A 31 -10.48 32.45 -25.25
C ASN A 31 -11.84 33.01 -24.80
N CYS A 32 -12.34 32.59 -23.63
CA CYS A 32 -13.60 33.05 -23.05
C CYS A 32 -13.50 34.43 -22.36
N LEU A 33 -12.30 34.97 -22.18
CA LEU A 33 -12.10 36.25 -21.48
C LEU A 33 -12.40 37.46 -22.36
N SER A 34 -12.80 38.55 -21.70
CA SER A 34 -12.95 39.85 -22.34
C SER A 34 -11.61 40.37 -22.86
N LEU A 35 -11.67 41.27 -23.86
CA LEU A 35 -10.48 41.80 -24.52
C LEU A 35 -9.50 42.46 -23.54
N TRP A 36 -10.01 43.30 -22.64
CA TRP A 36 -9.21 43.95 -21.59
C TRP A 36 -8.48 42.93 -20.71
N ARG A 37 -9.17 41.86 -20.30
CA ARG A 37 -8.58 40.83 -19.45
C ARG A 37 -7.51 40.02 -20.18
N LYS A 38 -7.70 39.77 -21.48
CA LYS A 38 -6.69 39.14 -22.33
C LYS A 38 -5.40 39.97 -22.40
N ILE A 39 -5.52 41.29 -22.60
CA ILE A 39 -4.36 42.22 -22.62
C ILE A 39 -3.63 42.15 -21.28
N GLU A 40 -4.36 42.31 -20.19
CA GLU A 40 -3.76 42.35 -18.85
C GLU A 40 -3.05 41.03 -18.50
N ILE A 41 -3.62 39.88 -18.88
CA ILE A 41 -2.97 38.58 -18.68
C ILE A 41 -1.70 38.47 -19.51
N MET A 42 -1.72 38.93 -20.77
CA MET A 42 -0.55 38.88 -21.63
C MET A 42 0.57 39.81 -21.14
N ASP A 43 0.22 40.98 -20.61
CA ASP A 43 1.19 41.95 -20.07
C ASP A 43 1.81 41.45 -18.76
N ASN A 44 1.05 40.70 -17.96
CA ASN A 44 1.49 40.17 -16.66
C ASN A 44 1.73 38.65 -16.69
N TRP A 45 1.91 38.07 -17.88
CA TRP A 45 2.03 36.61 -18.06
C TRP A 45 3.07 35.95 -17.14
N PRO A 46 4.27 36.52 -16.92
CA PRO A 46 5.25 35.92 -16.02
C PRO A 46 4.74 35.75 -14.59
N ILE A 47 3.95 36.71 -14.08
CA ILE A 47 3.39 36.68 -12.72
C ILE A 47 2.34 35.59 -12.62
N TYR A 48 1.43 35.52 -13.60
CA TYR A 48 0.39 34.50 -13.64
C TYR A 48 0.98 33.10 -13.82
N LEU A 49 2.00 32.96 -14.68
CA LEU A 49 2.69 31.70 -14.89
C LEU A 49 3.38 31.23 -13.60
N ASP A 50 4.08 32.11 -12.87
CA ASP A 50 4.70 31.77 -11.59
C ASP A 50 3.67 31.25 -10.57
N GLN A 51 2.51 31.91 -10.47
CA GLN A 51 1.41 31.46 -9.61
C GLN A 51 0.85 30.10 -10.02
N ILE A 52 0.66 29.86 -11.32
CA ILE A 52 0.20 28.56 -11.83
C ILE A 52 1.22 27.46 -11.47
N LEU A 53 2.51 27.71 -11.68
CA LEU A 53 3.57 26.75 -11.38
C LEU A 53 3.70 26.49 -9.88
N LYS A 54 3.52 27.52 -9.05
CA LYS A 54 3.51 27.38 -7.59
C LYS A 54 2.39 26.46 -7.12
N ILE A 55 1.16 26.71 -7.58
CA ILE A 55 -0.01 25.87 -7.24
C ILE A 55 0.20 24.43 -7.71
N ARG A 56 0.77 24.25 -8.91
CA ARG A 56 1.10 22.93 -9.45
C ARG A 56 2.07 22.18 -8.53
N ASN A 57 3.14 22.84 -8.09
CA ASN A 57 4.15 22.23 -7.23
C ASN A 57 3.57 21.88 -5.86
N GLU A 58 2.81 22.79 -5.23
CA GLU A 58 2.11 22.52 -3.96
C GLU A 58 1.18 21.31 -4.06
N THR A 59 0.48 21.16 -5.19
CA THR A 59 -0.41 20.02 -5.45
C THR A 59 0.38 18.73 -5.65
N GLN A 60 1.51 18.78 -6.37
CA GLN A 60 2.37 17.62 -6.57
C GLN A 60 3.02 17.15 -5.27
N ASP A 61 3.44 18.07 -4.39
CA ASP A 61 4.03 17.73 -3.10
C ASP A 61 3.03 17.04 -2.19
N LYS A 62 1.81 17.58 -2.07
CA LYS A 62 0.71 16.92 -1.35
C LYS A 62 0.40 15.54 -1.92
N ARG A 63 0.42 15.39 -3.24
CA ARG A 63 0.20 14.10 -3.89
C ARG A 63 1.32 13.11 -3.57
N ARG A 64 2.58 13.55 -3.60
CA ARG A 64 3.75 12.73 -3.23
C ARG A 64 3.67 12.27 -1.77
N GLU A 65 3.31 13.18 -0.87
CA GLU A 65 3.12 12.87 0.55
C GLU A 65 2.03 11.82 0.76
N ASN A 66 0.86 11.99 0.13
CA ASN A 66 -0.24 11.03 0.20
C ASN A 66 0.15 9.65 -0.34
N ILE A 67 0.91 9.59 -1.44
CA ILE A 67 1.41 8.32 -2.00
C ILE A 67 2.39 7.67 -1.01
N ALA A 68 3.31 8.43 -0.42
CA ALA A 68 4.26 7.92 0.56
C ALA A 68 3.55 7.33 1.79
N LEU A 69 2.52 8.03 2.30
CA LEU A 69 1.68 7.53 3.39
C LEU A 69 0.96 6.24 3.02
N ALA A 70 0.37 6.18 1.83
CA ALA A 70 -0.31 4.97 1.35
C ALA A 70 0.65 3.77 1.24
N LEU A 71 1.85 3.98 0.70
CA LEU A 71 2.88 2.94 0.59
C LEU A 71 3.36 2.45 1.97
N ASN A 72 3.55 3.36 2.93
CA ASN A 72 3.89 2.99 4.31
C ASN A 72 2.78 2.16 4.96
N ASN A 73 1.52 2.54 4.77
CA ASN A 73 0.39 1.78 5.29
C ASN A 73 0.32 0.37 4.67
N ILE A 74 0.56 0.24 3.37
CA ILE A 74 0.64 -1.06 2.69
C ILE A 74 1.77 -1.91 3.30
N ASN A 75 2.97 -1.34 3.48
CA ASN A 75 4.09 -2.06 4.10
C ASN A 75 3.75 -2.54 5.52
N ASN A 76 3.09 -1.72 6.33
CA ASN A 76 2.67 -2.10 7.68
C ASN A 76 1.68 -3.28 7.66
N ILE A 77 0.67 -3.22 6.78
CA ILE A 77 -0.32 -4.31 6.63
C ILE A 77 0.38 -5.61 6.20
N VAL A 78 1.32 -5.54 5.25
CA VAL A 78 2.09 -6.70 4.80
C VAL A 78 2.92 -7.28 5.94
N ASN A 79 3.62 -6.43 6.70
CA ASN A 79 4.42 -6.87 7.84
C ASN A 79 3.55 -7.54 8.92
N GLU A 80 2.40 -6.96 9.24
CA GLU A 80 1.45 -7.56 10.18
C GLU A 80 0.96 -8.92 9.69
N ALA A 81 0.64 -9.06 8.40
CA ALA A 81 0.21 -10.34 7.83
C ALA A 81 1.30 -11.41 7.96
N ILE A 82 2.56 -11.03 7.70
CA ILE A 82 3.71 -11.93 7.86
C ILE A 82 3.87 -12.36 9.33
N LEU A 83 3.74 -11.43 10.27
CA LEU A 83 3.82 -11.73 11.71
C LEU A 83 2.71 -12.68 12.14
N ARG A 84 1.45 -12.41 11.75
CA ARG A 84 0.32 -13.31 12.04
C ARG A 84 0.52 -14.70 11.47
N GLN A 85 1.08 -14.81 10.27
CA GLN A 85 1.39 -16.10 9.67
C GLN A 85 2.45 -16.86 10.48
N LYS A 86 3.52 -16.18 10.92
CA LYS A 86 4.55 -16.79 11.77
C LYS A 86 3.99 -17.26 13.11
N ASP A 87 3.16 -16.44 13.75
CA ASP A 87 2.53 -16.79 15.03
C ASP A 87 1.63 -18.03 14.88
N GLU A 88 0.88 -18.12 13.78
CA GLU A 88 0.03 -19.27 13.47
C GLU A 88 0.86 -20.54 13.22
N GLU A 89 1.96 -20.43 12.48
CA GLU A 89 2.88 -21.55 12.23
C GLU A 89 3.52 -22.06 13.53
N GLU A 90 3.93 -21.14 14.42
CA GLU A 90 4.51 -21.51 15.71
C GLU A 90 3.47 -22.17 16.63
N ARG A 91 2.23 -21.68 16.64
CA ARG A 91 1.13 -22.29 17.38
C ARG A 91 0.86 -23.71 16.92
N LYS A 92 0.70 -23.93 15.61
CA LYS A 92 0.50 -25.27 15.02
C LYS A 92 1.65 -26.22 15.35
N ARG A 93 2.88 -25.71 15.38
CA ARG A 93 4.05 -26.50 15.76
C ARG A 93 3.99 -26.93 17.23
N LYS A 94 3.62 -26.04 18.15
CA LYS A 94 3.46 -26.36 19.58
C LYS A 94 2.36 -27.40 19.81
N GLU A 95 1.19 -27.20 19.20
CA GLU A 95 0.06 -28.14 19.28
C GLU A 95 0.45 -29.53 18.74
N SER A 96 1.19 -29.60 17.63
CA SER A 96 1.67 -30.86 17.07
C SER A 96 2.63 -31.60 18.00
N ILE A 97 3.54 -30.89 18.66
CA ILE A 97 4.46 -31.47 19.65
C ILE A 97 3.67 -32.02 20.85
N GLU A 98 2.74 -31.25 21.39
CA GLU A 98 1.92 -31.66 22.54
C GLU A 98 1.09 -32.92 22.22
N ILE A 99 0.46 -32.96 21.04
CA ILE A 99 -0.28 -34.14 20.58
C ILE A 99 0.65 -35.37 20.44
N GLN A 100 1.87 -35.19 19.93
CA GLN A 100 2.84 -36.29 19.83
C GLN A 100 3.25 -36.81 21.21
N GLU A 101 3.45 -35.92 22.19
CA GLU A 101 3.79 -36.32 23.55
C GLU A 101 2.64 -37.07 24.24
N ILE A 102 1.40 -36.58 24.11
CA ILE A 102 0.20 -37.27 24.61
C ILE A 102 0.09 -38.67 24.00
N ASN A 103 0.25 -38.79 22.68
CA ASN A 103 0.16 -40.07 21.99
C ASN A 103 1.28 -41.04 22.41
N ARG A 104 2.51 -40.55 22.63
CA ARG A 104 3.62 -41.36 23.15
C ARG A 104 3.36 -41.84 24.58
N ALA A 105 2.87 -40.97 25.46
CA ALA A 105 2.55 -41.32 26.83
C ALA A 105 1.42 -42.37 26.90
N ALA A 106 0.35 -42.18 26.12
CA ALA A 106 -0.75 -43.13 26.02
C ALA A 106 -0.27 -44.51 25.51
N SER A 107 0.55 -44.53 24.44
CA SER A 107 1.11 -45.78 23.91
C SER A 107 1.99 -46.51 24.93
N THR A 108 2.80 -45.76 25.69
CA THR A 108 3.66 -46.32 26.74
C THR A 108 2.83 -46.91 27.88
N TYR A 109 1.78 -46.21 28.31
CA TYR A 109 0.85 -46.71 29.33
C TYR A 109 0.16 -48.00 28.89
N ASP A 110 -0.32 -48.06 27.65
CA ASP A 110 -0.95 -49.25 27.08
C ASP A 110 0.02 -50.44 27.01
N GLN A 111 1.30 -50.19 26.66
CA GLN A 111 2.34 -51.23 26.68
C GLN A 111 2.59 -51.74 28.10
N MET A 112 2.77 -50.85 29.07
CA MET A 112 2.97 -51.23 30.48
C MET A 112 1.81 -52.06 31.02
N ARG A 113 0.57 -51.66 30.72
CA ARG A 113 -0.62 -52.42 31.10
C ARG A 113 -0.59 -53.84 30.53
N LYS A 114 -0.34 -53.98 29.22
CA LYS A 114 -0.23 -55.31 28.58
C LYS A 114 0.87 -56.17 29.18
N THR A 115 2.03 -55.58 29.48
CA THR A 115 3.14 -56.28 30.14
C THR A 115 2.76 -56.76 31.54
N ASN A 116 2.10 -55.91 32.34
CA ASN A 116 1.63 -56.28 33.67
C ASN A 116 0.59 -57.40 33.62
N ASP A 117 -0.36 -57.33 32.68
CA ASP A 117 -1.38 -58.36 32.48
C ASP A 117 -0.73 -59.71 32.10
N LEU A 118 0.27 -59.70 31.21
CA LEU A 118 1.04 -60.89 30.83
C LEU A 118 1.82 -61.48 32.01
N GLN A 119 2.48 -60.64 32.80
CA GLN A 119 3.21 -61.10 33.99
C GLN A 119 2.27 -61.72 35.04
N ALA A 120 1.08 -61.14 35.23
CA ALA A 120 0.07 -61.69 36.14
C ALA A 120 -0.44 -63.06 35.68
N LEU A 121 -0.64 -63.25 34.37
CA LEU A 121 -1.02 -64.55 33.80
C LEU A 121 0.09 -65.60 33.96
N LEU A 122 1.34 -65.23 33.70
CA LEU A 122 2.49 -66.13 33.88
C LEU A 122 2.66 -66.57 35.33
N ARG A 123 2.48 -65.67 36.31
CA ARG A 123 2.54 -66.04 37.74
C ARG A 123 1.45 -67.05 38.12
N LYS A 124 0.21 -66.83 37.66
CA LYS A 124 -0.89 -67.77 37.90
C LYS A 124 -0.65 -69.17 37.31
N GLN A 125 0.11 -69.27 36.21
CA GLN A 125 0.48 -70.56 35.63
C GLN A 125 1.59 -71.29 36.39
N HIS A 126 2.43 -70.59 37.16
CA HIS A 126 3.49 -71.21 37.96
C HIS A 126 3.04 -71.57 39.39
N GLU A 127 1.86 -71.13 39.80
CA GLU A 127 1.22 -71.46 41.10
C GLU A 127 0.25 -72.66 41.01
N GLN A 128 0.13 -73.30 39.83
CA GLN A 128 -0.60 -74.56 39.60
C GLN A 128 0.38 -75.71 39.39
#